data_AF-A0A1F8S962-F1
#
_entry.id   AF-A0A1F8S962-F1
#
_cell.length_a   1.000
_cell.length_b   1.000
_cell.length_c   1.000
_cell.angle_alpha   90.00
_cell.angle_beta   90.00
_cell.angle_gamma   90.00
#
_symmetry.space_group_name_H-M   'P 1'
#
loop_
_entity.id
_entity.type
_entity.pdbx_description
1 polymer ?
#
loop_
_entity_poly.entity_id
_entity_poly.type
_entity_poly.pdbx_seq_one_letter_code
_entity_poly.pdbx_strand_id
1 'polypeptide(L)'
;MPAPLGRTPTKRMPNIQVFGLDDSPPTRAALRFFRERRIVVHYVDLRKQPIAAGELRRFADRLGAAALLDTEGRTYRESGLAYLSTDGAGIT
;
A
#
# COMPACT_ATOMS: atom_id res chain seq x y z
N MET A 1 -1.44 -25.29 -13.26
CA MET A 1 -0.67 -24.17 -12.65
C MET A 1 0.17 -23.54 -13.75
N PRO A 2 0.02 -22.24 -14.11
CA PRO A 2 0.96 -21.60 -15.02
C PRO A 2 2.36 -21.59 -14.40
N ALA A 3 3.40 -21.68 -15.25
CA ALA A 3 4.80 -21.66 -14.83
C ALA A 3 5.10 -20.46 -13.92
N PRO A 4 5.97 -20.62 -12.91
CA PRO A 4 6.35 -19.50 -12.04
C PRO A 4 6.96 -18.39 -12.90
N LEU A 5 6.41 -17.18 -12.79
CA LEU A 5 7.00 -15.99 -13.39
C LEU A 5 8.39 -15.80 -12.79
N GLY A 6 9.38 -15.46 -13.62
CA GLY A 6 10.70 -15.06 -13.13
C GLY A 6 10.56 -13.90 -12.16
N ARG A 7 11.46 -13.82 -11.17
CA ARG A 7 11.43 -12.74 -10.16
C ARG A 7 11.79 -11.35 -10.73
N THR A 8 12.33 -11.31 -11.95
CA THR A 8 12.84 -10.09 -12.57
C THR A 8 11.84 -9.54 -13.61
N PRO A 9 11.37 -8.29 -13.47
CA PRO A 9 10.59 -7.62 -14.51
C PRO A 9 11.40 -7.47 -15.80
N THR A 10 10.76 -7.64 -16.96
CA THR A 10 11.41 -7.32 -18.24
C THR A 10 11.48 -5.79 -18.44
N LYS A 11 12.41 -5.29 -19.26
CA LYS A 11 12.63 -3.84 -19.47
C LYS A 11 11.37 -3.07 -19.93
N ARG A 12 10.41 -3.74 -20.58
CA ARG A 12 9.15 -3.13 -21.04
C ARG A 12 8.02 -3.20 -20.01
N MET A 13 8.22 -3.90 -18.89
CA MET A 13 7.19 -4.05 -17.88
C MET A 13 7.14 -2.82 -16.96
N PRO A 14 5.93 -2.41 -16.54
CA PRO A 14 5.78 -1.36 -15.54
C PRO A 14 6.48 -1.77 -14.24
N ASN A 15 7.14 -0.82 -13.58
CA ASN A 15 7.65 -1.01 -12.23
C ASN A 15 6.50 -0.87 -11.23
N ILE A 16 5.95 -2.00 -10.78
CA ILE A 16 4.82 -2.03 -9.86
C ILE A 16 5.30 -2.52 -8.50
N GLN A 17 4.98 -1.73 -7.47
CA GLN A 17 5.17 -2.11 -6.08
C GLN A 17 3.82 -2.26 -5.38
N VAL A 18 3.68 -3.28 -4.54
CA VAL A 18 2.49 -3.53 -3.73
C VAL A 18 2.92 -3.51 -2.28
N PHE A 19 2.43 -2.53 -1.53
CA PHE A 19 2.60 -2.44 -0.08
C PHE A 19 1.38 -3.05 0.60
N GLY A 20 1.59 -3.99 1.52
CA GLY A 20 0.47 -4.64 2.18
C GLY A 20 0.87 -5.60 3.27
N LEU A 21 -0.06 -6.48 3.62
CA LEU A 21 0.07 -7.47 4.68
C LEU A 21 -0.29 -8.85 4.12
N ASP A 22 0.49 -9.89 4.45
CA ASP A 22 0.31 -11.24 3.90
C ASP A 22 -1.06 -11.87 4.22
N ASP A 23 -1.62 -11.58 5.39
CA ASP A 23 -2.94 -12.07 5.82
C ASP A 23 -4.11 -11.26 5.25
N SER A 24 -3.87 -10.06 4.72
CA SER A 24 -4.89 -9.16 4.20
C SER A 24 -5.53 -9.73 2.92
N PRO A 25 -6.85 -10.04 2.91
CA PRO A 25 -7.53 -10.52 1.70
C PRO A 25 -7.41 -9.55 0.50
N PRO A 26 -7.54 -8.21 0.67
CA PRO A 26 -7.29 -7.25 -0.40
C PRO A 26 -5.88 -7.34 -1.00
N THR A 27 -4.85 -7.49 -0.15
CA THR A 27 -3.44 -7.61 -0.61
C THR A 27 -3.28 -8.86 -1.48
N ARG A 28 -3.79 -10.02 -1.01
CA ARG A 28 -3.74 -11.27 -1.77
C ARG A 28 -4.51 -11.19 -3.09
N ALA A 29 -5.64 -10.50 -3.11
CA ALA A 29 -6.42 -10.27 -4.33
C ALA A 29 -5.64 -9.41 -5.34
N ALA A 30 -4.98 -8.34 -4.88
CA ALA A 30 -4.13 -7.49 -5.73
C ALA A 30 -2.95 -8.28 -6.32
N LEU A 31 -2.23 -9.07 -5.51
CA LEU A 31 -1.13 -9.91 -5.99
C LEU A 31 -1.61 -10.95 -7.03
N ARG A 32 -2.78 -11.57 -6.80
CA ARG A 32 -3.39 -12.49 -7.75
C ARG A 32 -3.74 -11.81 -9.07
N PHE A 33 -4.32 -10.61 -9.02
CA PHE A 33 -4.68 -9.83 -10.21
C PHE A 33 -3.49 -9.60 -11.15
N PHE A 34 -2.31 -9.25 -10.60
CA PHE A 34 -1.09 -9.05 -11.38
C PHE A 34 -0.48 -10.37 -11.86
N ARG A 35 -0.48 -11.40 -11.01
CA ARG A 35 0.05 -12.73 -11.35
C ARG A 35 -0.71 -13.36 -12.53
N GLU A 36 -2.05 -13.25 -12.54
CA GLU A 36 -2.89 -13.74 -13.64
C GLU A 36 -2.60 -13.03 -14.97
N ARG A 37 -2.16 -11.76 -14.90
CA ARG A 37 -1.75 -10.95 -16.07
C ARG A 37 -0.28 -11.11 -16.45
N ARG A 38 0.44 -12.02 -15.79
CA ARG A 38 1.88 -12.25 -15.98
C ARG A 38 2.73 -11.01 -15.70
N ILE A 39 2.29 -10.16 -14.76
CA ILE A 39 3.02 -8.98 -14.33
C ILE A 39 3.78 -9.29 -13.03
N VAL A 40 5.09 -9.06 -13.05
CA VAL A 40 5.97 -9.19 -11.88
C VAL A 40 5.81 -7.94 -11.03
N VAL A 41 5.52 -8.14 -9.74
CA VAL A 41 5.34 -7.07 -8.77
C VAL A 41 6.39 -7.19 -7.68
N HIS A 42 6.90 -6.05 -7.23
CA HIS A 42 7.69 -5.98 -6.01
C HIS A 42 6.74 -5.86 -4.82
N TYR A 43 6.62 -6.93 -4.05
CA TYR A 43 5.76 -6.94 -2.87
C TYR A 43 6.57 -6.56 -1.62
N VAL A 44 6.06 -5.59 -0.87
CA VAL A 44 6.63 -5.09 0.39
C VAL A 44 5.65 -5.41 1.53
N ASP A 45 6.07 -6.30 2.42
CA ASP A 45 5.31 -6.64 3.63
C ASP A 45 5.56 -5.59 4.72
N LEU A 46 4.51 -4.84 5.04
CA LEU A 46 4.54 -3.72 5.99
C LEU A 46 4.85 -4.15 7.42
N ARG A 47 4.69 -5.44 7.77
CA ARG A 47 5.14 -5.98 9.07
C ARG A 47 6.65 -6.13 9.16
N LYS A 48 7.31 -6.38 8.03
CA LYS A 48 8.76 -6.61 7.98
C LYS A 48 9.52 -5.32 7.70
N GLN A 49 8.96 -4.47 6.84
CA GLN A 49 9.58 -3.22 6.43
C GLN A 49 8.52 -2.11 6.42
N PRO A 50 8.66 -1.07 7.26
CA PRO A 50 7.75 0.07 7.22
C PRO A 50 7.93 0.85 5.91
N ILE A 51 6.86 1.53 5.49
CA ILE A 51 6.90 2.44 4.34
C ILE A 51 7.92 3.54 4.64
N ALA A 52 8.79 3.86 3.67
CA ALA A 52 9.72 4.96 3.85
C ALA A 52 8.96 6.29 3.93
N ALA A 53 9.43 7.23 4.76
CA ALA A 53 8.77 8.52 4.96
C ALA A 53 8.50 9.27 3.64
N GLY A 54 9.46 9.23 2.70
CA GLY A 54 9.32 9.84 1.38
C GLY A 54 8.26 9.18 0.49
N GLU A 55 8.06 7.86 0.60
CA GLU A 55 6.99 7.15 -0.12
C GLU A 55 5.63 7.48 0.48
N LEU A 56 5.53 7.45 1.80
CA LEU A 56 4.29 7.79 2.50
C LEU A 56 3.85 9.23 2.18
N ARG A 57 4.80 10.17 2.14
CA ARG A 57 4.53 11.56 1.74
C ARG A 57 3.97 11.64 0.32
N ARG A 58 4.58 10.93 -0.64
CA ARG A 58 4.10 10.89 -2.03
C ARG A 58 2.68 10.31 -2.13
N PHE A 59 2.36 9.29 -1.31
CA PHE A 59 1.02 8.73 -1.27
C PHE A 59 0.02 9.72 -0.72
N ALA A 60 0.36 10.40 0.37
CA ALA A 60 -0.50 11.41 0.99
C ALA A 60 -0.74 12.60 0.05
N ASP A 61 0.30 13.08 -0.63
CA ASP A 61 0.20 14.18 -1.59
C ASP A 61 -0.70 13.83 -2.79
N ARG A 62 -0.74 12.55 -3.21
CA ARG A 62 -1.49 12.12 -4.40
C ARG A 62 -2.88 11.57 -4.11
N LEU A 63 -3.07 10.88 -3.00
CA LEU A 63 -4.33 10.21 -2.64
C LEU A 63 -5.09 10.94 -1.52
N GLY A 64 -4.41 11.83 -0.79
CA GLY A 64 -4.90 12.44 0.43
C GLY A 64 -4.66 11.54 1.64
N ALA A 65 -4.49 12.16 2.82
CA ALA A 65 -4.23 11.44 4.07
C ALA A 65 -5.38 10.49 4.46
N ALA A 66 -6.64 10.90 4.21
CA ALA A 66 -7.81 10.09 4.54
C ALA A 66 -7.84 8.75 3.79
N ALA A 67 -7.32 8.69 2.56
CA ALA A 67 -7.26 7.45 1.78
C ALA A 67 -6.21 6.45 2.30
N LEU A 68 -5.29 6.90 3.17
CA LEU A 68 -4.24 6.06 3.75
C LEU A 68 -4.59 5.57 5.16
N LEU A 69 -5.58 6.17 5.79
CA LEU A 69 -5.97 5.87 7.16
C LEU A 69 -7.01 4.74 7.18
N ASP A 70 -6.77 3.74 8.01
CA ASP A 70 -7.79 2.74 8.36
C ASP A 70 -8.72 3.33 9.43
N THR A 71 -9.77 4.03 8.99
CA THR A 71 -10.71 4.75 9.87
C THR A 71 -11.50 3.82 10.79
N GLU A 72 -11.65 2.56 10.40
CA GLU A 72 -12.33 1.54 11.19
C GLU A 72 -11.38 0.84 12.19
N GLY A 73 -10.08 1.04 12.01
CA GLY A 73 -9.02 0.42 12.79
C GLY A 73 -9.05 0.79 14.28
N ARG A 74 -8.66 -0.17 15.13
CA ARG A 74 -8.55 0.05 16.58
C ARG A 74 -7.62 1.22 16.91
N THR A 75 -6.44 1.24 16.29
CA THR A 75 -5.45 2.31 16.49
C THR A 75 -6.00 3.68 16.11
N TYR A 76 -6.78 3.78 15.03
CA TYR A 76 -7.40 5.03 14.60
C TYR A 76 -8.41 5.55 15.64
N ARG A 77 -9.24 4.65 16.18
CA ARG A 77 -10.21 4.97 17.24
C ARG A 77 -9.54 5.35 18.56
N GLU A 78 -8.54 4.59 18.99
CA GLU A 78 -7.84 4.82 20.26
C GLU A 78 -6.97 6.08 20.27
N SER A 79 -6.44 6.48 19.11
CA SER A 79 -5.64 7.70 18.96
C SER A 79 -6.47 8.98 18.88
N GLY A 80 -7.81 8.87 18.92
CA GLY A 80 -8.71 10.01 18.85
C GLY A 80 -8.68 10.75 17.51
N LEU A 81 -8.11 10.14 16.45
CA LEU A 81 -7.98 10.77 15.12
C LEU A 81 -9.34 11.14 14.51
N ALA A 82 -10.41 10.43 14.86
CA ALA A 82 -11.77 10.77 14.47
C ALA A 82 -12.26 12.14 15.01
N TYR A 83 -11.66 12.63 16.09
CA TYR A 83 -12.02 13.88 16.77
C TYR A 83 -11.01 15.00 16.51
N LEU A 84 -9.90 14.71 15.82
CA LEU A 84 -9.01 15.74 15.33
C LEU A 84 -9.67 16.42 14.14
N SER A 85 -10.16 17.64 14.37
CA SER A 85 -10.57 18.52 13.29
C SER A 85 -9.37 18.75 12.38
N THR A 86 -9.55 18.46 11.09
CA THR A 86 -8.61 18.82 10.03
C THR A 86 -9.02 20.17 9.50
N ASP A 87 -8.94 21.21 10.33
CA ASP A 87 -9.08 22.59 9.92
C ASP A 87 -7.86 22.97 9.05
N GLY A 88 -7.91 22.53 7.80
CA GLY A 88 -7.48 23.22 6.58
C GLY A 88 -6.03 23.73 6.45
N ALA A 89 -5.18 23.62 7.47
CA ALA A 89 -3.79 24.00 7.42
C ALA A 89 -2.98 22.74 7.65
N GLY A 90 -2.31 22.29 6.59
CA GLY A 90 -1.48 21.10 6.62
C GLY A 90 -0.55 21.11 7.81
N ILE A 91 -0.30 19.91 8.33
CA ILE A 91 0.74 19.62 9.30
C ILE A 91 2.06 20.17 8.70
N THR A 92 2.47 21.37 9.13
CA THR A 92 3.78 21.99 8.85
C THR A 92 4.87 21.29 9.62
#